data_AF-A0A5B2THU0-F1
#
_entry.id   AF-A0A5B2THU0-F1
#
_cell.length_a   1.000
_cell.length_b   1.000
_cell.length_c   1.000
_cell.angle_alpha   90.00
_cell.angle_beta   90.00
_cell.angle_gamma   90.00
#
_symmetry.space_group_name_H-M   'P 1'
#
loop_
_entity.id
_entity.type
_entity.pdbx_description
1 polymer ?
#
loop_
_entity_poly.entity_id
_entity_poly.type
_entity_poly.pdbx_seq_one_letter_code
_entity_poly.pdbx_strand_id
1 'polypeptide(L)'
;MRRLMLLPLLLSGCMAPPPAPEAENWRPPPASEAAARDRAAELECIRRGEMAERQQPWLGANNPRAAVIGARVRNSCLDSYRRGEGFGGRGFQPY
;
A
#
# COMPACT_ATOMS: atom_id res chain seq x y z
N MET A 1 59.99 7.18 37.92
CA MET A 1 60.15 7.11 36.45
C MET A 1 59.74 5.72 36.00
N ARG A 2 58.57 5.57 35.36
CA ARG A 2 58.04 4.26 34.91
C ARG A 2 57.46 4.41 33.50
N ARG A 3 57.73 3.39 32.69
CA ARG A 3 57.68 3.27 31.23
C ARG A 3 56.27 3.47 30.62
N LEU A 4 56.21 4.33 29.61
CA LEU A 4 55.84 4.06 28.20
C LEU A 4 54.87 2.91 27.87
N MET A 5 53.82 3.28 27.10
CA MET A 5 53.37 2.71 25.81
C MET A 5 51.96 2.08 25.72
N LEU A 6 51.17 2.70 24.81
CA LEU A 6 50.27 2.09 23.80
C LEU A 6 48.83 1.68 24.19
N LEU A 7 47.88 2.61 23.96
CA LEU A 7 46.71 2.32 23.10
C LEU A 7 47.21 2.32 21.63
N PRO A 8 46.60 1.62 20.63
CA PRO A 8 45.23 1.11 20.54
C PRO A 8 45.12 -0.30 19.88
N LEU A 9 43.91 -0.86 19.75
CA LEU A 9 43.41 -1.69 18.63
C LEU A 9 42.21 -2.56 19.08
N LEU A 10 41.07 -1.92 19.33
CA LEU A 10 39.77 -2.58 19.40
C LEU A 10 39.18 -2.61 17.97
N LEU A 11 39.73 -3.47 17.12
CA LEU A 11 39.25 -3.73 15.76
C LEU A 11 39.36 -5.24 15.49
N SER A 12 38.47 -6.03 16.09
CA SER A 12 38.08 -7.31 15.50
C SER A 12 36.84 -7.86 16.19
N GLY A 13 35.71 -7.70 15.52
CA GLY A 13 34.43 -8.20 15.98
C GLY A 13 33.32 -7.98 14.97
N CYS A 14 33.61 -8.05 13.66
CA CYS A 14 32.56 -8.23 12.67
C CYS A 14 32.03 -9.66 12.79
N MET A 15 31.14 -9.91 13.77
CA MET A 15 30.28 -11.08 13.74
C MET A 15 29.36 -10.93 12.53
N ALA A 16 29.53 -11.79 11.54
CA ALA A 16 28.58 -11.91 10.44
C ALA A 16 27.20 -12.19 11.02
N PRO A 17 26.14 -11.46 10.61
CA PRO A 17 24.78 -11.80 11.02
C PRO A 17 24.46 -13.22 10.53
N PRO A 18 23.73 -14.02 11.31
CA PRO A 18 23.29 -15.33 10.86
C PRO A 18 22.50 -15.19 9.55
N PRO A 19 22.59 -16.16 8.63
CA PRO A 19 21.81 -16.13 7.41
C PRO A 19 20.33 -15.99 7.77
N ALA A 20 19.66 -15.01 7.17
CA ALA A 20 18.22 -14.84 7.31
C ALA A 20 17.55 -16.16 6.93
N PRO A 21 16.53 -16.62 7.70
CA PRO A 21 15.75 -17.78 7.29
C PRO A 21 15.24 -17.52 5.87
N GLU A 22 15.44 -18.51 5.00
CA GLU A 22 14.96 -18.49 3.62
C GLU A 22 13.51 -18.03 3.67
N ALA A 23 13.21 -16.94 2.94
CA ALA A 23 11.87 -16.41 2.85
C ALA A 23 10.98 -17.53 2.35
N GLU A 24 10.26 -18.15 3.28
CA GLU A 24 9.34 -19.23 3.02
C GLU A 24 8.43 -18.73 1.90
N ASN A 25 8.52 -19.41 0.74
CA ASN A 25 7.86 -19.02 -0.49
C ASN A 25 6.35 -19.09 -0.24
N TRP A 26 5.79 -18.04 0.35
CA TRP A 26 4.38 -17.92 0.61
C TRP A 26 3.68 -17.82 -0.74
N ARG A 27 3.21 -18.95 -1.24
CA ARG A 27 2.34 -18.99 -2.40
C ARG A 27 0.93 -18.80 -1.88
N PRO A 28 0.24 -17.71 -2.25
CA PRO A 28 -1.18 -17.59 -1.94
C PRO A 28 -1.90 -18.81 -2.54
N PRO A 29 -2.86 -19.41 -1.82
CA PRO A 29 -3.70 -20.46 -2.38
C PRO A 29 -4.38 -19.96 -3.66
N PRO A 30 -4.66 -20.84 -4.64
CA PRO A 30 -5.30 -20.43 -5.88
C PRO A 30 -6.64 -19.76 -5.54
N ALA A 31 -6.76 -18.49 -5.93
CA ALA A 31 -7.99 -17.73 -5.72
C ALA A 31 -9.13 -18.44 -6.45
N SER A 32 -10.22 -18.74 -5.73
CA SER A 32 -11.45 -19.18 -6.37
C SER A 32 -11.90 -18.13 -7.39
N GLU A 33 -12.70 -18.51 -8.39
CA GLU A 33 -13.24 -17.53 -9.36
C GLU A 33 -14.02 -16.40 -8.67
N ALA A 34 -14.61 -16.68 -7.50
CA ALA A 34 -15.19 -15.65 -6.64
C ALA A 34 -14.12 -14.68 -6.12
N ALA A 35 -13.05 -15.20 -5.51
CA ALA A 35 -11.94 -14.37 -5.00
C ALA A 35 -11.22 -13.57 -6.12
N ALA A 36 -11.11 -14.14 -7.33
CA ALA A 36 -10.57 -13.42 -8.48
C ALA A 36 -11.47 -12.26 -8.93
N ARG A 37 -12.79 -12.46 -8.93
CA ARG A 37 -13.77 -11.41 -9.21
C ARG A 37 -13.77 -10.32 -8.15
N ASP A 38 -13.73 -10.70 -6.87
CA ASP A 38 -13.64 -9.76 -5.75
C ASP A 38 -12.36 -8.91 -5.85
N ARG A 39 -11.23 -9.55 -6.19
CA ARG A 39 -9.96 -8.85 -6.37
C ARG A 39 -9.99 -7.89 -7.56
N ALA A 40 -10.56 -8.31 -8.69
CA ALA A 40 -10.72 -7.43 -9.85
C ALA A 40 -11.61 -6.22 -9.51
N ALA A 41 -12.67 -6.44 -8.72
CA ALA A 41 -13.56 -5.38 -8.26
C ALA A 41 -12.85 -4.37 -7.34
N GLU A 42 -12.06 -4.87 -6.41
CA GLU A 42 -11.26 -4.05 -5.51
C GLU A 42 -10.29 -3.14 -6.29
N LEU A 43 -9.56 -3.72 -7.25
CA LEU A 43 -8.61 -2.99 -8.08
C LEU A 43 -9.29 -1.89 -8.92
N GLU A 44 -10.46 -2.18 -9.50
CA GLU A 44 -11.23 -1.19 -10.24
C GLU A 44 -11.69 -0.02 -9.34
N CYS A 45 -12.15 -0.31 -8.12
CA CYS A 45 -12.54 0.73 -7.17
C CYS A 45 -11.35 1.58 -6.69
N ILE A 46 -10.16 0.97 -6.50
CA ILE A 46 -8.93 1.71 -6.20
C ILE A 46 -8.60 2.66 -7.36
N ARG A 47 -8.60 2.16 -8.60
CA ARG A 47 -8.32 2.95 -9.81
C ARG A 47 -9.24 4.15 -9.93
N ARG A 48 -10.54 3.98 -9.64
CA ARG A 48 -11.51 5.09 -9.60
C ARG A 48 -11.19 6.14 -8.53
N GLY A 49 -10.80 5.69 -7.33
CA GLY A 49 -10.35 6.58 -6.26
C GLY A 49 -9.13 7.41 -6.65
N GLU A 50 -8.11 6.77 -7.23
CA GLU A 50 -6.91 7.48 -7.69
C GLU A 50 -7.20 8.49 -8.81
N MET A 51 -8.08 8.13 -9.76
CA MET A 51 -8.49 9.06 -10.81
C MET A 51 -9.20 10.27 -10.21
N ALA A 52 -10.10 10.07 -9.25
CA ALA A 52 -10.81 11.16 -8.60
C ALA A 52 -9.88 12.08 -7.80
N GLU A 53 -8.88 11.51 -7.13
CA GLU A 53 -7.82 12.27 -6.44
C GLU A 53 -6.99 13.12 -7.43
N ARG A 54 -6.55 12.53 -8.55
CA ARG A 54 -5.80 13.25 -9.60
C ARG A 54 -6.63 14.35 -10.28
N GLN A 55 -7.96 14.23 -10.27
CA GLN A 55 -8.89 15.22 -10.83
C GLN A 55 -9.15 16.41 -9.90
N GLN A 56 -8.37 16.61 -8.81
CA GLN A 56 -8.52 17.74 -7.89
C GLN A 56 -7.41 18.82 -8.01
N PRO A 57 -7.07 19.34 -9.21
CA PRO A 57 -5.97 20.29 -9.35
C PRO A 57 -6.20 21.60 -8.59
N TRP A 58 -7.46 21.98 -8.34
CA TRP A 58 -7.83 23.19 -7.60
C TRP A 58 -7.51 23.13 -6.11
N LEU A 59 -7.24 21.93 -5.56
CA LEU A 59 -6.82 21.79 -4.16
C LEU A 59 -5.32 22.07 -3.98
N GLY A 60 -4.56 22.18 -5.07
CA GLY A 60 -3.10 22.29 -5.03
C GLY A 60 -2.39 20.94 -4.84
N ALA A 61 -1.10 20.91 -5.15
CA ALA A 61 -0.29 19.71 -5.04
C ALA A 61 -0.22 19.19 -3.59
N ASN A 62 -0.26 17.88 -3.40
CA ASN A 62 -0.17 17.20 -2.10
C ASN A 62 -1.25 17.60 -1.08
N ASN A 63 -2.42 18.07 -1.53
CA ASN A 63 -3.50 18.43 -0.60
C ASN A 63 -4.17 17.16 -0.03
N PRO A 64 -4.21 16.96 1.30
CA PRO A 64 -4.82 15.78 1.92
C PRO A 64 -6.32 15.64 1.61
N ARG A 65 -7.01 16.74 1.28
CA ARG A 65 -8.41 16.71 0.89
C ARG A 65 -8.64 15.97 -0.43
N ALA A 66 -7.67 15.98 -1.35
CA ALA A 66 -7.75 15.20 -2.58
C ALA A 66 -7.76 13.69 -2.29
N ALA A 67 -6.91 13.24 -1.36
CA ALA A 67 -6.86 11.85 -0.91
C ALA A 67 -8.18 11.42 -0.22
N VAL A 68 -8.81 12.31 0.56
CA VAL A 68 -10.13 12.05 1.16
C VAL A 68 -11.21 11.86 0.09
N ILE A 69 -11.18 12.66 -0.99
CA ILE A 69 -12.09 12.50 -2.13
C ILE A 69 -11.86 11.14 -2.80
N GLY A 70 -10.61 10.81 -3.12
CA GLY A 70 -10.25 9.50 -3.69
C GLY A 70 -10.71 8.32 -2.83
N ALA A 71 -10.50 8.40 -1.51
CA ALA A 71 -10.96 7.39 -0.56
C ALA A 71 -12.48 7.25 -0.52
N ARG A 72 -13.23 8.36 -0.58
CA ARG A 72 -14.71 8.33 -0.65
C ARG A 72 -15.20 7.63 -1.92
N VAL A 73 -14.54 7.88 -3.05
CA VAL A 73 -14.88 7.22 -4.33
C VAL A 73 -14.68 5.72 -4.25
N ARG A 74 -13.50 5.30 -3.79
CA ARG A 74 -13.16 3.90 -3.63
C ARG A 74 -14.16 3.19 -2.71
N ASN A 75 -14.46 3.77 -1.55
CA ASN A 75 -15.35 3.16 -0.57
C ASN A 75 -16.78 3.05 -1.08
N SER A 76 -17.31 4.08 -1.75
CA SER A 76 -18.64 4.03 -2.38
C SER A 76 -18.72 2.96 -3.47
N CYS A 77 -17.70 2.85 -4.31
CA CYS A 77 -17.60 1.80 -5.33
C CYS A 77 -17.61 0.40 -4.73
N LEU A 78 -16.81 0.17 -3.67
CA LEU A 78 -16.77 -1.11 -2.97
C LEU A 78 -18.11 -1.45 -2.31
N ASP A 79 -18.80 -0.46 -1.77
CA ASP A 79 -20.10 -0.64 -1.13
C ASP A 79 -21.18 -1.03 -2.15
N SER A 80 -21.25 -0.35 -3.30
CA SER A 80 -22.12 -0.74 -4.42
C SER A 80 -21.81 -2.14 -4.95
N TYR A 81 -20.53 -2.51 -5.06
CA TYR A 81 -20.14 -3.86 -5.44
C TYR A 81 -20.66 -4.91 -4.44
N ARG A 82 -20.47 -4.68 -3.13
CA ARG A 82 -20.94 -5.58 -2.06
C ARG A 82 -22.47 -5.71 -2.02
N ARG A 83 -23.20 -4.67 -2.41
CA ARG A 83 -24.67 -4.70 -2.54
C ARG A 83 -25.17 -5.37 -3.83
N GLY A 84 -24.27 -5.75 -4.74
CA GLY A 84 -24.63 -6.37 -6.03
C GLY A 84 -25.18 -5.38 -7.06
N GLU A 85 -25.04 -4.08 -6.84
CA GLU A 85 -25.54 -3.02 -7.73
C GLU A 85 -24.66 -2.83 -8.99
N GLY A 86 -23.54 -3.56 -9.06
CA GLY A 86 -22.54 -3.42 -10.13
C GLY A 86 -21.77 -2.10 -10.06
N PHE A 87 -20.84 -1.91 -11.01
CA PHE A 87 -20.01 -0.69 -11.08
C PHE A 87 -20.75 0.53 -11.70
N GLY A 88 -22.06 0.37 -11.96
CA GLY A 88 -22.91 1.27 -12.72
C GLY A 88 -23.96 1.98 -11.87
N GLY A 89 -23.60 2.42 -10.67
CA GLY A 89 -24.47 3.30 -9.88
C GLY A 89 -24.25 4.75 -10.30
N ARG A 90 -25.19 5.34 -11.04
CA ARG A 90 -25.38 6.80 -11.14
C ARG A 90 -25.29 7.40 -9.73
N GLY A 91 -24.16 7.98 -9.36
CA GLY A 91 -23.98 8.42 -7.97
C GLY A 91 -22.65 9.05 -7.62
N PHE A 92 -21.61 8.91 -8.44
CA PHE A 92 -20.41 9.71 -8.22
C PHE A 92 -20.54 11.09 -8.87
N GLN A 93 -21.36 11.95 -8.24
CA GLN A 93 -21.26 13.39 -8.42
C GLN A 93 -20.06 13.86 -7.57
N PRO A 94 -18.96 14.33 -8.19
CA PRO A 94 -17.88 14.96 -7.46
C PRO A 94 -18.35 16.38 -7.10
N TYR A 95 -18.97 16.54 -5.93
CA TYR A 95 -19.02 17.86 -5.30
C TYR A 95 -17.62 18.22 -4.81
#